data_AF-A0A7S1B1M9-F1
#
_entry.id   AF-A0A7S1B1M9-F1
#
_cell.length_a   1.000
_cell.length_b   1.000
_cell.length_c   1.000
_cell.angle_alpha   90.00
_cell.angle_beta   90.00
_cell.angle_gamma   90.00
#
_symmetry.space_group_name_H-M   'P 1'
#
loop_
_entity.id
_entity.type
_entity.pdbx_description
1 polymer ?
#
loop_
_entity_poly.entity_id
_entity_poly.type
_entity_poly.pdbx_seq_one_letter_code
_entity_poly.pdbx_strand_id
1 'polypeptide(L)'
;TVLKVFGGIMDKVLSIYHITDASSDVMELQVFQTVRAQGFKILTIPAHRAGWFFCISMAEGTIAVVLLMAGIRWLVTTKEIVELLLNSVALAYIMDLDELIYSVLIPVKVCAMVRLLEPLPARWPIFVPVRSIVL
;
A
#
# COMPACT_ATOMS: atom_id res chain seq x y z
N THR A 1 -12.92 -1.76 14.37
CA THR A 1 -12.18 -0.75 13.58
C THR A 1 -11.17 -1.39 12.65
N VAL A 2 -10.28 -2.26 13.15
CA VAL A 2 -9.25 -2.97 12.36
C VAL A 2 -9.83 -3.85 11.23
N LEU A 3 -10.91 -4.60 11.49
CA LEU A 3 -11.55 -5.44 10.47
C LEU A 3 -12.09 -4.66 9.25
N LYS A 4 -12.54 -3.42 9.46
CA LYS A 4 -13.03 -2.55 8.37
C LYS A 4 -11.89 -2.06 7.49
N VAL A 5 -10.75 -1.72 8.11
CA VAL A 5 -9.54 -1.30 7.40
C VAL A 5 -8.97 -2.48 6.61
N PHE A 6 -8.93 -3.66 7.23
CA PHE A 6 -8.47 -4.88 6.59
C PHE A 6 -9.37 -5.27 5.39
N GLY A 7 -10.69 -5.18 5.55
CA GLY A 7 -11.64 -5.39 4.45
C GLY A 7 -11.41 -4.41 3.28
N GLY A 8 -11.24 -3.12 3.58
CA GLY A 8 -10.96 -2.12 2.54
C GLY A 8 -9.61 -2.30 1.83
N ILE A 9 -8.60 -2.84 2.52
CA ILE A 9 -7.32 -3.22 1.90
C ILE A 9 -7.52 -4.44 1.00
N MET A 10 -8.23 -5.44 1.48
CA MET A 10 -8.52 -6.66 0.72
C MET A 10 -9.30 -6.35 -0.56
N ASP A 11 -10.31 -5.48 -0.50
CA ASP A 11 -11.10 -5.05 -1.66
C ASP A 11 -10.24 -4.35 -2.72
N LYS A 12 -9.29 -3.50 -2.29
CA LYS A 12 -8.33 -2.85 -3.19
C LYS A 12 -7.41 -3.87 -3.84
N VAL A 13 -6.88 -4.83 -3.08
CA VAL A 13 -6.01 -5.90 -3.59
C VAL A 13 -6.76 -6.78 -4.59
N LEU A 14 -8.00 -7.14 -4.29
CA LEU A 14 -8.84 -7.96 -5.17
C LEU A 14 -9.16 -7.23 -6.49
N SER A 15 -9.44 -5.93 -6.41
CA SER A 15 -9.65 -5.09 -7.60
C SER A 15 -8.40 -4.99 -8.47
N ILE A 16 -7.21 -4.90 -7.88
CA ILE A 16 -5.93 -4.89 -8.61
C ILE A 16 -5.67 -6.24 -9.24
N TYR A 17 -5.89 -7.33 -8.50
CA TYR A 17 -5.72 -8.70 -9.00
C TYR A 17 -6.61 -8.97 -10.21
N HIS A 18 -7.85 -8.49 -10.20
CA HIS A 18 -8.77 -8.70 -11.33
C HIS A 18 -8.52 -7.77 -12.53
N ILE A 19 -7.93 -6.60 -12.32
CA ILE A 19 -7.48 -5.70 -13.41
C ILE A 19 -6.15 -6.19 -14.01
N THR A 20 -5.43 -7.07 -13.31
CA THR A 20 -4.17 -7.65 -13.78
C THR A 20 -4.46 -8.69 -14.87
N ASP A 21 -4.51 -8.23 -16.12
CA ASP A 21 -4.58 -9.09 -17.30
C ASP A 21 -3.19 -9.71 -17.57
N ALA A 22 -3.12 -11.04 -17.58
CA ALA A 22 -1.88 -11.81 -17.75
C ALA A 22 -1.32 -11.79 -19.18
N SER A 23 -2.04 -11.22 -20.15
CA SER A 23 -1.64 -11.22 -21.56
C SER A 23 -0.86 -9.99 -22.02
N SER A 24 -0.68 -8.97 -21.19
CA SER A 24 -0.10 -7.68 -21.60
C SER A 24 1.34 -7.53 -21.09
N ASP A 25 2.30 -7.50 -22.01
CA ASP A 25 3.75 -7.45 -21.72
C ASP A 25 4.24 -6.02 -21.38
N VAL A 26 3.40 -5.01 -21.67
CA VAL A 26 3.76 -3.59 -21.59
C VAL A 26 2.67 -2.82 -20.85
N MET A 27 3.07 -1.95 -19.91
CA MET A 27 2.15 -1.05 -19.22
C MET A 27 1.71 0.06 -20.18
N GLU A 28 0.47 0.01 -20.64
CA GLU A 28 -0.09 1.04 -21.52
C GLU A 28 -0.63 2.20 -20.68
N LEU A 29 0.07 3.34 -20.78
CA LEU A 29 -0.36 4.61 -20.21
C LEU A 29 -1.05 5.41 -21.31
N GLN A 30 -2.37 5.54 -21.27
CA GLN A 30 -3.07 6.42 -22.20
C GLN A 30 -3.14 7.84 -21.63
N VAL A 31 -2.53 8.78 -22.36
CA VAL A 31 -2.60 10.21 -22.07
C VAL A 31 -3.93 10.71 -22.64
N PHE A 32 -4.91 10.99 -21.77
CA PHE A 32 -6.12 11.69 -22.19
C PHE A 32 -5.86 13.19 -22.13
N GLN A 33 -5.55 13.81 -23.27
CA GLN A 33 -5.64 15.26 -23.43
C GLN A 33 -7.05 15.62 -23.93
N THR A 34 -7.97 15.96 -23.01
CA THR A 34 -9.23 16.60 -23.37
C THR A 34 -9.13 18.11 -23.11
N VAL A 35 -9.81 18.93 -23.91
CA VAL A 35 -9.78 20.42 -23.87
C VAL A 35 -10.09 21.02 -22.48
N ARG A 36 -10.64 20.23 -21.54
CA ARG A 36 -11.02 20.65 -20.18
C ARG A 36 -10.28 19.93 -19.03
N ALA A 37 -9.52 18.85 -19.30
CA ALA A 37 -8.78 18.11 -18.27
C ALA A 37 -7.60 17.31 -18.88
N GLN A 38 -6.47 17.30 -18.16
CA GLN A 38 -5.30 16.45 -18.45
C GLN A 38 -5.24 15.34 -17.39
N GLY A 39 -5.22 14.08 -17.82
CA GLY A 39 -5.14 12.94 -16.90
C GLY A 39 -4.50 11.72 -17.56
N PHE A 40 -3.83 10.91 -16.75
CA PHE A 40 -3.28 9.63 -17.19
C PHE A 40 -4.23 8.49 -16.80
N LYS A 41 -4.64 7.67 -17.77
CA LYS A 41 -5.36 6.42 -17.50
C LYS A 41 -4.42 5.22 -17.62
N ILE A 42 -4.39 4.41 -16.57
CA ILE A 42 -3.74 3.10 -16.59
C ILE A 42 -4.74 2.11 -17.14
N LEU A 43 -4.44 1.52 -18.31
CA LEU A 43 -5.31 0.54 -18.94
C LEU A 43 -5.00 -0.89 -18.50
N THR A 44 -3.71 -1.23 -18.43
CA THR A 44 -3.26 -2.60 -18.14
C THR A 44 -1.99 -2.58 -17.27
N ILE A 45 -1.91 -3.50 -16.32
CA ILE A 45 -0.74 -3.70 -15.45
C ILE A 45 -0.18 -5.09 -15.77
N PRO A 46 1.10 -5.22 -16.18
CA PRO A 46 1.69 -6.51 -16.53
C PRO A 46 1.83 -7.42 -15.30
N ALA A 47 1.40 -8.67 -15.43
CA ALA A 47 1.35 -9.65 -14.34
C ALA A 47 2.73 -9.96 -13.72
N HIS A 48 3.82 -9.89 -14.50
CA HIS A 48 5.17 -10.09 -13.97
C HIS A 48 5.54 -9.04 -12.91
N ARG A 49 5.24 -7.75 -13.15
CA ARG A 49 5.53 -6.69 -12.18
C ARG A 49 4.63 -6.77 -10.95
N ALA A 50 3.36 -7.15 -11.14
CA ALA A 50 2.44 -7.39 -10.03
C ALA A 50 2.91 -8.56 -9.14
N GLY A 51 3.41 -9.64 -9.75
CA GLY A 51 4.03 -10.75 -9.04
C GLY A 51 5.26 -10.33 -8.25
N TRP A 52 6.17 -9.55 -8.85
CA TRP A 52 7.33 -8.98 -8.15
C TRP A 52 6.94 -8.11 -6.97
N PHE A 53 5.97 -7.21 -7.16
CA PHE A 53 5.46 -6.37 -6.09
C PHE A 53 4.89 -7.20 -4.95
N PHE A 54 4.07 -8.21 -5.28
CA PHE A 54 3.49 -9.11 -4.29
C PHE A 54 4.56 -9.89 -3.52
N CYS A 55 5.61 -10.39 -4.20
CA CYS A 55 6.74 -11.08 -3.55
C CYS A 55 7.48 -10.16 -2.57
N ILE A 56 7.76 -8.91 -2.97
CA ILE A 56 8.43 -7.93 -2.11
C ILE A 56 7.54 -7.61 -0.89
N SER A 57 6.26 -7.32 -1.11
CA SER A 57 5.32 -7.03 -0.02
C SER A 57 5.16 -8.22 0.93
N MET A 58 5.19 -9.45 0.41
CA MET A 58 5.12 -10.65 1.25
C MET A 58 6.39 -10.80 2.09
N ALA A 59 7.57 -10.57 1.51
CA ALA A 59 8.83 -10.60 2.25
C ALA A 59 8.87 -9.53 3.36
N GLU A 60 8.47 -8.30 3.05
CA GLU A 60 8.35 -7.22 4.04
C GLU A 60 7.38 -7.57 5.16
N GLY A 61 6.21 -8.12 4.81
CA GLY A 61 5.22 -8.60 5.77
C GLY A 61 5.76 -9.69 6.70
N THR A 62 6.58 -10.62 6.17
CA THR A 62 7.20 -11.64 7.02
C THR A 62 8.18 -11.04 8.02
N ILE A 63 8.98 -10.06 7.62
CA ILE A 63 9.91 -9.36 8.53
C ILE A 63 9.12 -8.63 9.62
N ALA A 64 8.03 -7.93 9.25
CA ALA A 64 7.17 -7.25 10.21
C ALA A 64 6.55 -8.21 11.23
N VAL A 65 6.07 -9.38 10.78
CA VAL A 65 5.48 -10.41 11.67
C VAL A 65 6.54 -11.00 12.60
N VAL A 66 7.75 -11.28 12.11
CA VAL A 66 8.85 -11.79 12.95
C VAL A 66 9.24 -10.76 14.00
N LEU A 67 9.36 -9.49 13.63
CA LEU A 67 9.64 -8.39 14.56
C LEU A 67 8.53 -8.23 15.60
N LEU A 68 7.26 -8.34 15.19
CA LEU A 68 6.12 -8.30 16.11
C LEU A 68 6.21 -9.42 17.15
N MET A 69 6.42 -10.66 16.70
CA MET A 69 6.50 -11.82 17.60
C MET A 69 7.72 -11.75 18.52
N ALA A 70 8.87 -11.34 18.00
CA ALA A 70 10.09 -11.13 18.78
C ALA A 70 9.90 -10.02 19.81
N GLY A 71 9.30 -8.90 19.41
CA GLY A 71 8.98 -7.76 20.29
C GLY A 71 8.02 -8.13 21.40
N ILE A 72 6.94 -8.87 21.11
CA ILE A 72 6.00 -9.36 22.13
C ILE A 72 6.71 -10.30 23.11
N ARG A 73 7.50 -11.25 22.62
CA ARG A 73 8.23 -12.20 23.47
C ARG A 73 9.26 -11.51 24.37
N TRP A 74 9.93 -10.51 23.85
CA TRP A 74 10.89 -9.69 24.58
C TRP A 74 10.20 -8.83 25.65
N LEU A 75 9.09 -8.17 25.28
CA LEU A 75 8.29 -7.32 26.19
C LEU A 75 7.77 -8.10 27.42
N VAL A 76 7.45 -9.38 27.26
CA VAL A 76 7.01 -10.24 28.38
C VAL A 76 8.17 -10.61 29.32
N THR A 77 9.42 -10.60 28.84
CA THR A 77 10.60 -11.01 29.60
C THR A 77 11.24 -9.85 30.37
N THR A 78 11.25 -8.64 29.78
CA THR A 78 11.88 -7.46 30.38
C THR A 78 11.01 -6.86 31.49
N LYS A 79 11.50 -6.81 32.73
CA LYS A 79 10.78 -6.26 33.89
C LYS A 79 11.09 -4.79 34.18
N GLU A 80 12.12 -4.22 33.56
CA GLU A 80 12.50 -2.82 33.74
C GLU A 80 11.87 -1.90 32.67
N ILE A 81 11.11 -0.91 33.12
CA ILE A 81 10.36 0.03 32.26
C ILE A 81 11.30 0.89 31.40
N VAL A 82 12.51 1.20 31.91
CA VAL A 82 13.47 2.07 31.21
C VAL A 82 13.97 1.42 29.92
N GLU A 83 14.30 0.14 29.95
CA GLU A 83 14.75 -0.60 28.76
C GLU A 83 13.64 -0.72 27.71
N LEU A 84 12.40 -0.94 28.15
CA LEU A 84 11.22 -0.98 27.28
C LEU A 84 11.01 0.36 26.56
N LEU A 85 11.13 1.47 27.29
CA LEU A 85 10.94 2.82 26.76
C LEU A 85 12.04 3.16 25.76
N LEU A 86 13.31 2.88 26.08
CA LEU A 86 14.44 3.15 25.21
C LEU A 86 14.33 2.40 23.87
N ASN A 87 13.96 1.12 23.90
CA ASN A 87 13.80 0.32 22.69
C ASN A 87 12.59 0.78 21.85
N SER A 88 11.49 1.17 22.51
CA SER A 88 10.30 1.68 21.81
C SER A 88 10.57 3.01 21.12
N VAL A 89 11.34 3.91 21.75
CA VAL A 89 11.77 5.18 21.15
C VAL A 89 12.71 4.92 19.96
N ALA A 90 13.63 3.97 20.07
CA ALA A 90 14.51 3.58 18.97
C ALA A 90 13.72 3.02 17.77
N LEU A 91 12.71 2.18 18.03
CA LEU A 91 11.86 1.62 16.97
C LEU A 91 11.02 2.71 16.28
N ALA A 92 10.43 3.63 17.05
CA ALA A 92 9.70 4.77 16.49
C ALA A 92 10.61 5.62 15.58
N TYR A 93 11.85 5.88 16.02
CA TYR A 93 12.83 6.59 15.22
C TYR A 93 13.18 5.86 13.91
N ILE A 94 13.29 4.53 13.94
CA ILE A 94 13.54 3.73 12.72
C ILE A 94 12.38 3.85 11.72
N MET A 95 11.13 3.88 12.19
CA MET A 95 9.97 4.06 11.31
C MET A 95 9.96 5.45 10.66
N ASP A 96 10.22 6.50 11.44
CA ASP A 96 10.30 7.88 10.91
C ASP A 96 11.44 8.02 9.90
N LEU A 97 12.56 7.32 10.14
CA LEU A 97 13.71 7.31 9.24
C LEU A 97 13.38 6.62 7.92
N ASP A 98 12.64 5.51 7.93
CA ASP A 98 12.19 4.84 6.70
C ASP A 98 11.32 5.77 5.83
N GLU A 99 10.37 6.47 6.44
CA GLU A 99 9.54 7.45 5.73
C GLU A 99 10.37 8.61 5.16
N LEU A 100 11.37 9.09 5.91
CA LEU A 100 12.30 10.11 5.44
C LEU A 100 13.12 9.61 4.25
N ILE A 101 13.67 8.40 4.32
CA ILE A 101 14.43 7.78 3.22
C ILE A 101 13.53 7.67 1.99
N TYR A 102 12.30 7.20 2.13
CA TYR A 102 11.35 7.14 1.02
C TYR A 102 11.11 8.51 0.40
N SER A 103 10.91 9.54 1.22
CA SER A 103 10.67 10.91 0.75
C SER A 103 11.86 11.52 -0.01
N VAL A 104 13.09 11.17 0.37
CA VAL A 104 14.32 11.69 -0.24
C VAL A 104 14.70 10.89 -1.49
N LEU A 105 14.52 9.58 -1.46
CA LEU A 105 14.90 8.69 -2.56
C LEU A 105 13.88 8.68 -3.69
N ILE A 106 12.61 9.02 -3.44
CA ILE A 106 11.60 8.99 -4.49
C ILE A 106 11.85 10.07 -5.56
N PRO A 107 12.07 9.69 -6.83
CA PRO A 107 12.33 10.68 -7.87
C PRO A 107 11.09 11.54 -8.14
N VAL A 108 11.29 12.85 -8.30
CA VAL A 108 10.23 13.85 -8.56
C VAL A 108 9.30 13.45 -9.72
N LYS A 109 9.84 12.76 -10.73
CA LYS A 109 9.07 12.26 -11.88
C LYS A 109 7.99 11.25 -11.47
N VAL A 110 8.30 10.32 -10.57
CA VAL A 110 7.33 9.32 -10.08
C VAL A 110 6.24 10.01 -9.26
N CYS A 111 6.62 10.97 -8.41
CA CYS A 111 5.66 11.76 -7.63
C CYS A 111 4.70 12.57 -8.53
N ALA A 112 5.21 13.19 -9.60
CA ALA A 112 4.40 13.91 -10.57
C ALA A 112 3.44 12.98 -11.34
N MET A 113 3.91 11.79 -11.74
CA MET A 113 3.05 10.80 -12.41
C MET A 113 1.93 10.30 -11.50
N VAL A 114 2.22 10.00 -10.23
CA VAL A 114 1.20 9.58 -9.24
C VAL A 114 0.15 10.67 -9.01
N ARG A 115 0.54 11.95 -8.99
CA ARG A 115 -0.41 13.07 -8.80
C ARG A 115 -1.32 13.32 -10.00
N LEU A 116 -0.89 12.95 -11.20
CA LEU A 116 -1.62 13.17 -12.46
C LEU A 116 -2.41 11.93 -12.90
N LEU A 117 -2.31 10.83 -12.15
CA LEU A 117 -3.07 9.60 -12.37
C LEU A 117 -4.54 9.81 -11.99
N GLU A 118 -5.44 9.45 -12.89
CA GLU A 118 -6.86 9.39 -12.59
C GLU A 118 -7.16 8.17 -11.67
N PRO A 119 -8.10 8.27 -10.71
CA PRO A 119 -8.48 7.12 -9.88
C PRO A 119 -8.89 5.91 -10.73
N LEU A 120 -8.43 4.72 -10.33
CA LEU A 120 -8.71 3.46 -11.02
C LEU A 120 -10.23 3.24 -11.17
N PRO A 121 -10.74 2.95 -12.39
CA PRO A 121 -12.15 2.69 -12.60
C PRO A 121 -12.54 1.34 -11.97
N ALA A 122 -13.31 1.37 -10.88
CA ALA A 122 -13.84 0.17 -10.25
C ALA A 122 -14.94 -0.44 -11.13
N ARG A 123 -14.63 -1.51 -11.87
CA ARG A 123 -15.57 -2.17 -12.77
C ARG A 123 -16.20 -3.40 -12.11
N TRP A 124 -17.03 -3.19 -11.08
CA TRP A 124 -17.83 -4.23 -10.42
C TRP A 124 -19.11 -3.67 -9.79
N PRO A 125 -20.20 -4.43 -9.69
CA PRO A 125 -21.37 -4.02 -8.92
C PRO A 125 -21.01 -4.01 -7.43
N ILE A 126 -20.74 -2.82 -6.89
CA ILE A 126 -20.46 -2.65 -5.47
C ILE A 126 -21.79 -2.79 -4.70
N PHE A 127 -22.04 -3.95 -4.10
CA PHE A 127 -22.94 -3.98 -2.94
C PHE A 127 -22.15 -3.30 -1.83
N VAL A 128 -22.43 -2.02 -1.60
CA VAL A 128 -22.00 -1.29 -0.40
C VAL A 128 -23.02 -1.58 0.71
N PRO A 129 -22.82 -2.56 1.60
CA PRO A 129 -23.52 -2.50 2.87
C PRO A 129 -22.90 -1.36 3.67
N VAL A 130 -23.74 -0.37 3.95
CA VAL A 130 -23.58 0.67 4.98
C VAL A 130 -22.87 1.95 4.55
N ARG A 131 -23.48 2.65 3.59
CA ARG A 131 -23.92 4.02 3.87
C ARG A 131 -25.44 4.03 3.93
N SER A 132 -26.01 3.59 5.06
CA SER A 132 -27.38 3.94 5.39
C SER A 132 -27.38 4.66 6.74
N ILE A 133 -27.43 5.99 6.65
CA ILE A 133 -28.33 6.86 7.42
C ILE A 133 -28.36 6.60 8.95
N VAL A 134 -27.40 7.17 9.67
CA VAL A 134 -27.49 7.61 11.08
C VAL A 134 -26.36 8.66 11.18
N LEU A 135 -26.53 9.99 11.17
CA LEU A 135 -27.32 10.87 12.06
C LEU A 135 -27.32 10.40 13.51
#